data_AF-A0A6B0UZ80-F1
#
_entry.id   AF-A0A6B0UZ80-F1
#
_cell.length_a   1.000
_cell.length_b   1.000
_cell.length_c   1.000
_cell.angle_alpha   90.00
_cell.angle_beta   90.00
_cell.angle_gamma   90.00
#
_symmetry.space_group_name_H-M   'P 1'
#
loop_
_entity.id
_entity.type
_entity.pdbx_description
1 polymer ?
#
loop_
_entity_poly.entity_id
_entity_poly.type
_entity_poly.pdbx_seq_one_letter_code
_entity_poly.pdbx_strand_id
1 'polypeptide(L)'
;MAAAALSLLTAQAAATGHHYIQDKIFVGLEHAPVGFPVRDKILGPGGSYLDHIKGTTGANVTLRGKGSGCLEPTSGREAFEPLHVHITHPNLEGLQAAKSLAISLIQTAHADLAEWQQQQLASLTLHSAMALPTTAQRILVSPGVVGGQSASIMLPMSLASTVPTSKQEPAFSTWRCFLVLW
;
A
#
# COMPACT_ATOMS: atom_id res chain seq x y z
N MET A 1 -17.83 -58.75 52.43
CA MET A 1 -18.84 -57.77 52.92
C MET A 1 -18.08 -56.72 53.70
N ALA A 2 -18.04 -55.43 53.38
CA ALA A 2 -18.81 -54.62 52.47
C ALA A 2 -18.01 -53.36 52.07
N ALA A 3 -18.25 -52.91 50.84
CA ALA A 3 -18.43 -51.52 50.40
C ALA A 3 -17.37 -50.45 50.78
N ALA A 4 -16.47 -50.22 49.82
CA ALA A 4 -16.23 -48.95 49.13
C ALA A 4 -16.09 -47.65 49.96
N ALA A 5 -14.87 -47.12 49.90
CA ALA A 5 -14.43 -45.84 50.39
C ALA A 5 -15.15 -44.64 49.75
N LEU A 6 -15.42 -43.67 50.63
CA LEU A 6 -15.41 -42.21 50.47
C LEU A 6 -15.33 -41.60 49.06
N SER A 7 -16.37 -40.81 48.77
CA SER A 7 -16.34 -39.44 48.23
C SER A 7 -15.07 -38.97 47.49
N LEU A 8 -15.14 -38.95 46.15
CA LEU A 8 -14.46 -37.92 45.37
C LEU A 8 -15.46 -37.26 44.42
N LEU A 9 -16.04 -36.20 44.97
CA LEU A 9 -16.72 -35.10 44.31
C LEU A 9 -15.77 -34.41 43.32
N THR A 10 -16.24 -34.26 42.08
CA THR A 10 -15.99 -33.14 41.17
C THR A 10 -14.54 -32.73 40.88
N ALA A 11 -14.04 -33.16 39.72
CA ALA A 11 -13.03 -32.40 38.99
C ALA A 11 -13.30 -32.45 37.48
N GLN A 12 -14.50 -32.05 37.05
CA GLN A 12 -14.67 -31.49 35.71
C GLN A 12 -14.22 -30.04 35.77
N ALA A 13 -12.91 -29.82 35.94
CA ALA A 13 -12.32 -28.51 35.67
C ALA A 13 -12.30 -28.36 34.16
N ALA A 14 -13.29 -27.63 33.66
CA ALA A 14 -13.38 -27.21 32.28
C ALA A 14 -12.02 -26.63 31.84
N ALA A 15 -11.41 -27.23 30.83
CA ALA A 15 -10.36 -26.59 30.06
C ALA A 15 -10.99 -25.46 29.23
N THR A 16 -11.52 -24.42 29.87
CA THR A 16 -11.78 -23.15 29.19
C THR A 16 -10.48 -22.37 29.12
N GLY A 17 -9.49 -22.95 28.43
CA GLY A 17 -8.53 -22.11 27.74
C GLY A 17 -9.37 -21.32 26.75
N HIS A 18 -9.47 -20.00 26.90
CA HIS A 18 -10.06 -19.17 25.86
C HIS A 18 -9.23 -19.41 24.59
N HIS A 19 -9.68 -20.32 23.73
CA HIS A 19 -9.05 -20.58 22.44
C HIS A 19 -9.30 -19.35 21.58
N TYR A 20 -8.40 -18.39 21.69
CA TYR A 20 -8.31 -17.30 20.75
C TYR A 20 -7.76 -17.87 19.45
N ILE A 21 -8.60 -17.88 18.43
CA ILE A 21 -8.19 -18.20 17.08
C ILE A 21 -7.48 -16.99 16.50
N GLN A 22 -6.43 -17.26 15.74
CA GLN A 22 -5.56 -16.25 15.18
C GLN A 22 -5.38 -16.52 13.69
N ASP A 23 -5.32 -15.44 12.91
CA ASP A 23 -4.99 -15.49 11.50
C ASP A 23 -3.79 -14.55 11.24
N LYS A 24 -2.88 -15.00 10.37
CA LYS A 24 -1.70 -14.25 9.98
C LYS A 24 -1.73 -14.08 8.47
N ILE A 25 -1.93 -12.85 8.03
CA ILE A 25 -2.03 -12.49 6.62
C ILE A 25 -0.80 -11.70 6.22
N PHE A 26 0.02 -12.26 5.34
CA PHE A 26 1.19 -11.58 4.81
C PHE A 26 0.78 -10.53 3.78
N VAL A 27 1.32 -9.33 3.92
CA VAL A 27 1.03 -8.24 2.98
C VAL A 27 1.75 -8.49 1.65
N GLY A 28 2.93 -9.09 1.68
CA GLY A 28 3.71 -9.42 0.47
C GLY A 28 4.28 -8.22 -0.26
N LEU A 29 4.37 -7.04 0.38
CA LEU A 29 4.95 -5.81 -0.17
C LEU A 29 6.39 -5.59 0.31
N GLU A 30 7.11 -6.67 0.64
CA GLU A 30 8.50 -6.62 1.13
C GLU A 30 9.51 -6.18 0.07
N HIS A 31 9.17 -6.38 -1.21
CA HIS A 31 9.93 -5.93 -2.37
C HIS A 31 9.51 -4.53 -2.84
N ALA A 32 8.67 -3.83 -2.06
CA ALA A 32 8.33 -2.45 -2.36
C ALA A 32 9.59 -1.57 -2.32
N PRO A 33 9.72 -0.61 -3.25
CA PRO A 33 10.83 0.32 -3.28
C PRO A 33 10.84 1.21 -2.02
N VAL A 34 12.03 1.59 -1.57
CA VAL A 34 12.27 2.33 -0.31
C VAL A 34 11.51 3.66 -0.17
N GLY A 35 11.05 4.24 -1.29
CA GLY A 35 10.26 5.47 -1.32
C GLY A 35 8.76 5.28 -1.10
N PHE A 36 8.26 4.04 -1.07
CA PHE A 36 6.83 3.75 -0.91
C PHE A 36 6.50 3.42 0.55
N PRO A 37 5.72 4.26 1.27
CA PRO A 37 5.40 4.04 2.66
C PRO A 37 4.30 2.97 2.83
N VAL A 38 4.67 1.69 2.72
CA VAL A 38 3.74 0.55 2.83
C VAL A 38 2.93 0.59 4.12
N ARG A 39 3.59 0.90 5.25
CA ARG A 39 2.93 1.00 6.57
C ARG A 39 1.78 2.00 6.56
N ASP A 40 2.00 3.17 5.98
CA ASP A 40 1.03 4.27 5.96
C ASP A 40 -0.18 3.91 5.11
N LYS A 41 0.04 3.17 4.02
CA LYS A 41 -1.03 2.65 3.15
C LYS A 41 -1.91 1.61 3.83
N ILE A 42 -1.32 0.77 4.69
CA ILE A 42 -2.06 -0.26 5.43
C ILE A 42 -2.76 0.32 6.67
N LEU A 43 -2.10 1.20 7.42
CA LEU A 43 -2.69 1.85 8.59
C LEU A 43 -3.75 2.89 8.20
N GLY A 44 -3.56 3.57 7.08
CA GLY A 44 -4.32 4.76 6.73
C GLY A 44 -4.01 5.95 7.65
N PRO A 45 -4.68 7.08 7.44
CA PRO A 45 -4.51 8.28 8.27
C PRO A 45 -4.78 7.95 9.74
N GLY A 46 -3.75 8.08 10.58
CA GLY A 46 -3.85 7.83 12.02
C GLY A 46 -4.21 6.39 12.41
N GLY A 47 -4.08 5.40 11.52
CA GLY A 47 -4.48 4.02 11.83
C GLY A 47 -5.97 3.72 11.64
N SER A 48 -6.73 4.63 11.02
CA SER A 48 -8.19 4.52 10.89
C SER A 48 -8.65 3.24 10.19
N TYR A 49 -7.86 2.65 9.29
CA TYR A 49 -8.28 1.46 8.56
C TYR A 49 -8.28 0.21 9.44
N LEU A 50 -7.22 0.02 10.21
CA LEU A 50 -7.19 -1.09 11.17
C LEU A 50 -8.25 -0.90 12.26
N ASP A 51 -8.48 0.35 12.70
CA ASP A 51 -9.53 0.64 13.67
C ASP A 51 -10.94 0.36 13.13
N HIS A 52 -11.20 0.65 11.85
CA HIS A 52 -12.45 0.26 11.21
C HIS A 52 -12.63 -1.26 11.20
N ILE A 53 -11.61 -2.04 10.83
CA ILE A 53 -11.72 -3.51 10.83
C ILE A 53 -12.02 -4.02 12.25
N LYS A 54 -11.34 -3.47 13.28
CA LYS A 54 -11.62 -3.81 14.68
C LYS A 54 -13.06 -3.44 15.09
N GLY A 55 -13.54 -2.26 14.72
CA GLY A 55 -14.89 -1.78 15.06
C GLY A 55 -16.00 -2.57 14.37
N THR A 56 -15.81 -2.94 13.10
CA THR A 56 -16.80 -3.68 12.30
C THR A 56 -16.90 -5.14 12.70
N THR A 57 -15.77 -5.77 13.10
CA THR A 57 -15.72 -7.23 13.34
C THR A 57 -15.56 -7.63 14.80
N GLY A 58 -15.12 -6.73 15.68
CA GLY A 58 -14.76 -7.03 17.06
C GLY A 58 -13.42 -7.77 17.21
N ALA A 59 -12.69 -8.02 16.12
CA ALA A 59 -11.37 -8.66 16.15
C ALA A 59 -10.25 -7.71 16.55
N ASN A 60 -9.25 -8.22 17.27
CA ASN A 60 -8.03 -7.48 17.53
C ASN A 60 -7.10 -7.61 16.32
N VAL A 61 -6.83 -6.48 15.66
CA VAL A 61 -6.00 -6.41 14.46
C VAL A 61 -4.76 -5.58 14.73
N THR A 62 -3.57 -6.14 14.47
CA THR A 62 -2.29 -5.43 14.62
C THR A 62 -1.39 -5.66 13.41
N LEU A 63 -0.66 -4.62 13.01
CA LEU A 63 0.37 -4.73 11.98
C LEU A 63 1.71 -5.05 12.66
N ARG A 64 2.38 -6.12 12.22
CA ARG A 64 3.67 -6.57 12.75
C ARG A 64 4.63 -6.91 11.61
N GLY A 65 5.89 -7.17 11.95
CA GLY A 65 6.94 -7.52 11.01
C GLY A 65 7.83 -6.33 10.61
N LYS A 66 8.72 -6.58 9.66
CA LYS A 66 9.67 -5.61 9.14
C LYS A 66 8.98 -4.41 8.47
N GLY A 67 9.37 -3.19 8.82
CA GLY A 67 8.75 -1.95 8.33
C GLY A 67 7.47 -1.53 9.08
N SER A 68 7.02 -2.29 10.08
CA SER A 68 5.89 -1.89 10.94
C SER A 68 6.27 -0.81 11.96
N GLY A 69 7.56 -0.57 12.20
CA GLY A 69 8.08 0.33 13.23
C GLY A 69 7.83 -0.15 14.66
N CYS A 70 7.39 -1.40 14.85
CA CYS A 70 7.28 -2.02 16.17
C CYS A 70 8.62 -2.69 16.50
N LEU A 71 9.38 -2.08 17.41
CA LEU A 71 10.60 -2.67 17.94
C LEU A 71 10.21 -3.78 18.92
N GLU A 72 10.69 -4.99 18.67
CA GLU A 72 10.45 -6.08 19.60
C GLU A 72 11.26 -5.81 20.89
N PRO A 73 10.60 -5.78 22.07
CA PRO A 73 11.26 -5.38 23.33
C PRO A 73 12.42 -6.32 23.71
N THR A 74 12.43 -7.54 23.19
CA THR A 74 13.44 -8.56 23.44
C THR A 74 14.70 -8.39 22.57
N SER A 75 14.54 -7.90 21.35
CA SER A 75 15.62 -7.88 20.33
C SER A 75 16.10 -6.47 19.99
N GLY A 76 15.33 -5.43 20.36
CA GLY A 76 15.64 -4.03 20.02
C GLY A 76 15.63 -3.74 18.52
N ARG A 77 15.12 -4.69 17.73
CA ARG A 77 15.03 -4.65 16.27
C ARG A 77 13.62 -5.05 15.86
N GLU A 78 13.22 -4.62 14.67
CA GLU A 78 11.98 -5.11 14.08
C GLU A 78 12.05 -6.63 13.88
N ALA A 79 10.90 -7.29 13.98
CA ALA A 79 10.82 -8.73 13.76
C ALA A 79 11.39 -9.12 12.39
N PHE A 80 12.09 -10.25 12.33
CA PHE A 80 12.63 -10.78 11.08
C PHE A 80 11.53 -11.25 10.12
N GLU A 81 10.31 -11.43 10.62
CA GLU A 81 9.16 -11.77 9.78
C GLU A 81 8.78 -10.62 8.84
N PRO A 82 8.36 -10.94 7.60
CA PRO A 82 7.87 -9.93 6.67
C PRO A 82 6.62 -9.23 7.21
N LEU A 83 6.32 -8.05 6.66
CA LEU A 83 5.17 -7.25 7.07
C LEU A 83 3.87 -8.05 6.94
N HIS A 84 3.16 -8.21 8.06
CA HIS A 84 1.95 -9.01 8.12
C HIS A 84 0.92 -8.42 9.09
N VAL A 85 -0.35 -8.66 8.77
CA VAL A 85 -1.48 -8.33 9.63
C VAL A 85 -1.78 -9.54 10.51
N HIS A 86 -1.74 -9.34 11.82
CA HIS A 86 -2.09 -10.34 12.81
C HIS A 86 -3.48 -10.04 13.37
N ILE A 87 -4.38 -11.01 13.24
CA ILE A 87 -5.77 -10.92 13.67
C ILE A 87 -6.00 -11.94 14.77
N THR A 88 -6.63 -11.55 15.87
CA THR A 88 -7.04 -12.43 16.97
C THR A 88 -8.50 -12.21 17.31
N HIS A 89 -9.27 -13.29 17.45
CA HIS A 89 -10.69 -13.22 17.83
C HIS A 89 -11.11 -14.48 18.60
N PRO A 90 -12.12 -14.42 19.49
CA PRO A 90 -12.66 -15.62 20.16
C PRO A 90 -13.54 -16.51 19.26
N ASN A 91 -14.16 -15.96 18.21
CA ASN A 91 -15.08 -16.69 17.31
C ASN A 91 -14.60 -16.74 15.86
N LEU A 92 -14.81 -17.88 15.17
CA LEU A 92 -14.41 -18.06 13.76
C LEU A 92 -15.07 -17.07 12.82
N GLU A 93 -16.35 -16.77 13.03
CA GLU A 93 -17.11 -15.85 12.18
C GLU A 93 -16.48 -14.46 12.13
N GLY A 94 -16.20 -13.86 13.29
CA GLY A 94 -15.52 -12.56 13.36
C GLY A 94 -14.09 -12.59 12.82
N LEU A 95 -13.38 -13.72 12.98
CA LEU A 95 -12.04 -13.89 12.39
C LEU A 95 -12.10 -13.90 10.86
N GLN A 96 -13.04 -14.63 10.26
CA GLN A 96 -13.20 -14.70 8.81
C GLN A 96 -13.67 -13.37 8.21
N ALA A 97 -14.57 -12.66 8.89
CA ALA A 97 -14.97 -11.31 8.50
C ALA A 97 -13.78 -10.34 8.52
N ALA A 98 -13.00 -10.34 9.60
CA ALA A 98 -11.80 -9.49 9.73
C ALA A 98 -10.74 -9.84 8.69
N LYS A 99 -10.53 -11.13 8.44
CA LYS A 99 -9.62 -11.64 7.40
C LYS A 99 -10.03 -11.14 6.01
N SER A 100 -11.31 -11.22 5.68
CA SER A 100 -11.82 -10.77 4.38
C SER A 100 -11.56 -9.27 4.18
N LEU A 101 -11.86 -8.46 5.19
CA LEU A 101 -11.57 -7.01 5.16
C LEU A 101 -10.07 -6.71 5.06
N ALA A 102 -9.24 -7.44 5.79
CA ALA A 102 -7.78 -7.28 5.74
C ALA A 102 -7.22 -7.64 4.35
N ILE A 103 -7.72 -8.70 3.71
CA ILE A 103 -7.33 -9.08 2.34
C ILE A 103 -7.72 -7.98 1.36
N SER A 104 -8.95 -7.47 1.42
CA SER A 104 -9.38 -6.36 0.54
C SER A 104 -8.49 -5.13 0.70
N LEU A 105 -8.16 -4.76 1.93
CA LEU A 105 -7.26 -3.65 2.22
C LEU A 105 -5.85 -3.86 1.64
N ILE A 106 -5.30 -5.06 1.79
CA ILE A 106 -3.99 -5.42 1.22
C ILE A 106 -4.04 -5.33 -0.31
N GLN A 107 -5.09 -5.84 -0.96
CA GLN A 107 -5.26 -5.74 -2.41
C GLN A 107 -5.25 -4.28 -2.88
N THR A 108 -5.91 -3.38 -2.15
CA THR A 108 -5.87 -1.94 -2.44
C THR A 108 -4.46 -1.37 -2.29
N ALA A 109 -3.71 -1.78 -1.27
CA ALA A 109 -2.32 -1.34 -1.10
C ALA A 109 -1.39 -1.83 -2.23
N HIS A 110 -1.63 -3.02 -2.78
CA HIS A 110 -0.93 -3.51 -3.98
C HIS A 110 -1.26 -2.67 -5.22
N ALA A 111 -2.53 -2.31 -5.41
CA ALA A 111 -2.94 -1.43 -6.51
C ALA A 111 -2.27 -0.05 -6.40
N ASP A 112 -2.26 0.54 -5.20
CA ASP A 112 -1.62 1.83 -4.95
C ASP A 112 -0.10 1.78 -5.20
N LEU A 113 0.58 0.65 -4.86
CA LEU A 113 1.98 0.44 -5.22
C LEU A 113 2.17 0.40 -6.74
N ALA A 114 1.33 -0.33 -7.47
CA ALA A 114 1.43 -0.44 -8.92
C ALA A 114 1.23 0.92 -9.61
N GLU A 115 0.25 1.71 -9.16
CA GLU A 115 0.00 3.07 -9.64
C GLU A 115 1.19 3.98 -9.33
N TRP A 116 1.71 3.93 -8.10
CA TRP A 116 2.90 4.70 -7.71
C TRP A 116 4.09 4.35 -8.59
N GLN A 117 4.34 3.06 -8.85
CA GLN A 117 5.44 2.61 -9.70
C GLN A 117 5.28 3.11 -11.13
N GLN A 118 4.07 3.09 -11.68
CA GLN A 118 3.78 3.59 -13.02
C GLN A 118 3.98 5.11 -13.11
N GLN A 119 3.57 5.87 -12.09
CA GLN A 119 3.80 7.32 -12.02
C GLN A 119 5.30 7.64 -11.95
N GLN A 120 6.06 6.90 -11.14
CA GLN A 120 7.52 7.07 -11.08
C GLN A 120 8.16 6.80 -12.43
N LEU A 121 7.78 5.72 -13.12
CA LEU A 121 8.32 5.39 -14.44
C LEU A 121 7.96 6.46 -15.49
N ALA A 122 6.70 6.92 -15.52
CA ALA A 122 6.25 7.97 -16.43
C ALA A 122 7.03 9.28 -16.22
N SER A 123 7.29 9.64 -14.96
CA SER A 123 8.11 10.81 -14.65
C SER A 123 9.53 10.64 -15.20
N LEU A 124 10.19 9.50 -15.01
CA LEU A 124 11.54 9.24 -15.51
C LEU A 124 11.62 9.30 -17.05
N THR A 125 10.61 8.76 -17.75
CA THR A 125 10.52 8.83 -19.21
C THR A 125 10.41 10.27 -19.71
N LEU A 126 9.62 11.11 -19.04
CA LEU A 126 9.48 12.53 -19.40
C LEU A 126 10.79 13.30 -19.21
N HIS A 127 11.50 13.07 -18.09
CA HIS A 127 12.79 13.73 -17.84
C HIS A 127 13.87 13.33 -18.86
N SER A 128 13.82 12.09 -19.34
CA SER A 128 14.76 11.57 -20.35
C SER A 128 14.47 12.16 -21.74
N ALA A 129 13.20 12.42 -22.07
CA ALA A 129 12.81 12.98 -23.36
C ALA A 129 13.14 14.49 -23.53
N MET A 130 13.30 15.23 -22.43
CA MET A 130 13.67 16.66 -22.46
C MET A 130 15.19 16.93 -22.50
N ALA A 131 16.03 15.91 -22.32
CA ALA A 131 17.48 16.02 -22.44
C ALA A 131 17.95 15.72 -23.88
N LEU A 132 17.60 16.58 -24.84
CA LEU A 132 18.19 16.51 -26.18
C LEU A 132 19.53 17.28 -26.19
N PRO A 133 20.67 16.68 -26.60
CA PRO A 133 21.91 17.44 -26.77
C PRO A 133 21.73 18.42 -27.93
N THR A 134 21.69 19.71 -27.60
CA THR A 134 21.72 20.82 -28.57
C THR A 134 23.13 20.96 -29.17
N THR A 135 23.60 19.97 -29.92
CA THR A 135 24.90 20.08 -30.61
C THR A 135 24.81 19.49 -32.02
N ALA A 136 24.03 20.13 -32.88
CA ALA A 136 24.12 19.91 -34.33
C ALA A 136 23.65 21.13 -35.13
N GLN A 137 24.18 22.32 -34.84
CA GLN A 137 24.32 23.36 -35.85
C GLN A 137 25.78 23.39 -36.33
N ARG A 138 26.21 22.39 -37.10
CA ARG A 138 27.34 22.59 -38.00
C ARG A 138 26.75 22.99 -39.35
N ILE A 139 26.64 24.30 -39.52
CA ILE A 139 26.36 24.98 -40.78
C ILE A 139 27.35 24.45 -41.83
N LEU A 140 26.85 23.68 -42.80
CA LEU A 140 27.56 23.41 -44.05
C LEU A 140 27.15 24.52 -45.03
N VAL A 141 27.84 25.66 -45.00
CA VAL A 141 27.69 26.69 -46.03
C VAL A 141 28.50 26.30 -47.25
N SER A 142 27.83 25.65 -48.20
CA SER A 142 28.29 25.55 -49.59
C SER A 142 28.03 26.88 -50.30
N PRO A 143 28.97 27.44 -51.09
CA PRO A 143 28.69 28.60 -51.92
C PRO A 143 28.08 28.16 -53.25
N GLY A 144 26.93 28.75 -53.61
CA GLY A 144 26.43 28.78 -54.98
C GLY A 144 25.15 27.99 -55.21
N VAL A 145 24.03 28.71 -55.33
CA VAL A 145 23.30 28.87 -56.60
C VAL A 145 22.05 29.71 -56.32
N VAL A 146 21.89 30.75 -57.14
CA VAL A 146 20.73 31.64 -57.16
C VAL A 146 19.58 30.93 -57.88
N GLY A 147 18.37 30.97 -57.33
CA GLY A 147 17.18 30.46 -58.02
C GLY A 147 16.03 30.26 -57.06
N GLY A 148 15.06 31.17 -57.11
CA GLY A 148 13.92 31.16 -56.22
C GLY A 148 13.04 29.92 -56.34
N GLN A 149 12.19 29.73 -55.34
CA GLN A 149 10.74 29.55 -55.51
C GLN A 149 10.06 29.42 -54.15
N SER A 150 8.84 29.95 -54.15
CA SER A 150 7.89 30.10 -53.06
C SER A 150 7.69 28.84 -52.22
N ALA A 151 7.73 29.00 -50.89
CA ALA A 151 6.94 28.17 -49.98
C ALA A 151 6.68 28.97 -48.70
N SER A 152 5.42 29.28 -48.46
CA SER A 152 4.93 29.92 -47.23
C SER A 152 5.42 29.16 -45.99
N ILE A 153 6.28 29.82 -45.21
CA ILE A 153 6.66 29.37 -43.87
C ILE A 153 5.51 29.79 -42.95
N MET A 154 4.62 28.84 -42.67
CA MET A 154 3.66 28.96 -41.59
C MET A 154 4.44 28.94 -40.27
N LEU A 155 4.42 30.06 -39.54
CA LEU A 155 4.87 30.11 -38.14
C LEU A 155 4.04 29.12 -37.32
N PRO A 156 4.64 28.28 -36.45
CA PRO A 156 3.87 27.63 -35.40
C PRO A 156 3.48 28.70 -34.38
N MET A 157 2.21 29.07 -34.38
CA MET A 157 1.62 29.91 -33.36
C MET A 157 1.73 29.17 -32.01
N SER A 158 2.49 29.77 -31.11
CA SER A 158 2.63 29.36 -29.72
C SER A 158 1.24 29.32 -29.08
N LEU A 159 0.77 28.12 -28.71
CA LEU A 159 -0.21 28.01 -27.65
C LEU A 159 0.54 27.82 -26.34
N ALA A 160 0.48 28.85 -25.52
CA ALA A 160 0.76 28.78 -24.11
C ALA A 160 -0.11 27.67 -23.48
N SER A 161 0.49 26.51 -23.20
CA SER A 161 -0.06 25.61 -22.20
C SER A 161 0.38 26.14 -20.85
N THR A 162 -0.49 26.94 -20.26
CA THR A 162 -0.63 27.11 -18.81
C THR A 162 -0.30 25.79 -18.14
N VAL A 163 0.79 25.76 -17.39
CA VAL A 163 1.09 24.74 -16.40
C VAL A 163 -0.17 24.59 -15.54
N PRO A 164 -0.92 23.47 -15.59
CA PRO A 164 -1.79 23.19 -14.49
C PRO A 164 -0.84 22.98 -13.31
N THR A 165 -0.86 23.93 -12.37
CA THR A 165 -0.45 23.65 -11.01
C THR A 165 -1.43 22.59 -10.52
N SER A 166 -1.14 21.34 -10.89
CA SER A 166 -1.79 20.17 -10.33
C SER A 166 -1.38 20.22 -8.88
N LYS A 167 -2.25 20.80 -8.06
CA LYS A 167 -2.42 20.35 -6.70
C LYS A 167 -2.52 18.85 -6.83
N GLN A 168 -1.42 18.18 -6.52
CA GLN A 168 -1.32 16.75 -6.42
C GLN A 168 -2.31 16.34 -5.34
N GLU A 169 -3.55 16.12 -5.76
CA GLU A 169 -4.60 15.62 -4.90
C GLU A 169 -4.18 14.17 -4.62
N PRO A 170 -3.83 13.85 -3.36
CA PRO A 170 -3.30 12.55 -3.06
C PRO A 170 -4.40 11.51 -3.30
N ALA A 171 -3.99 10.26 -3.53
CA ALA A 171 -4.81 9.05 -3.68
C ALA A 171 -5.85 8.77 -2.56
N PHE A 172 -6.14 9.75 -1.70
CA PHE A 172 -7.23 9.79 -0.72
C PHE A 172 -8.63 9.76 -1.33
N SER A 173 -8.82 10.20 -2.59
CA SER A 173 -10.16 10.27 -3.20
C SER A 173 -10.80 8.90 -3.43
N THR A 174 -10.03 7.85 -3.72
CA THR A 174 -10.56 6.48 -3.91
C THR A 174 -11.07 5.88 -2.59
N TRP A 175 -10.47 6.26 -1.46
CA TRP A 175 -10.92 5.81 -0.14
C TRP A 175 -12.21 6.50 0.30
N ARG A 176 -12.47 7.73 -0.17
CA ARG A 176 -13.73 8.43 0.09
C ARG A 176 -14.93 7.76 -0.59
N CYS A 177 -14.72 7.08 -1.71
CA CYS A 177 -15.76 6.23 -2.32
C CYS A 177 -15.96 4.90 -1.58
N PHE A 178 -14.90 4.33 -0.98
CA PHE A 178 -14.99 3.05 -0.26
C PHE A 178 -15.58 3.20 1.16
N LEU A 179 -15.35 4.35 1.82
CA LEU A 179 -15.91 4.69 3.15
C LEU A 179 -17.33 5.30 3.10
N VAL A 180 -17.86 5.66 1.91
CA VAL A 180 -19.22 6.23 1.75
C VAL A 180 -20.22 5.19 1.21
N LEU A 181 -19.74 4.01 0.80
CA LEU A 181 -20.60 2.89 0.38
C LEU A 181 -20.81 1.79 1.46
N TRP A 182 -20.34 2.03 2.69
CA TRP A 182 -20.63 1.23 3.89
C TRP A 182 -20.89 2.17 5.07
#